data_AF-A0A0R1V5X3-F1
#
_entry.id   AF-A0A0R1V5X3-F1
#
_cell.length_a   1.000
_cell.length_b   1.000
_cell.length_c   1.000
_cell.angle_alpha   90.00
_cell.angle_beta   90.00
_cell.angle_gamma   90.00
#
_symmetry.space_group_name_H-M   'P 1'
#
loop_
_entity.id
_entity.type
_entity.pdbx_description
1 polymer ?
#
loop_
_entity_poly.entity_id
_entity_poly.type
_entity_poly.pdbx_seq_one_letter_code
_entity_poly.pdbx_strand_id
1 'polypeptide(L)'
;MHEFGTRPLSEAQVAPIVKEAKIARGSFYKYFEDLTDAYQYVYGIALREIHKGIRPPDRGHGQVSDYLAQVTNFLDQSHQSGYYDLIRQHLLHNEERIPPRPQAVPMELSPQNWAVGVLVHTTIKECVREPKDQAAKLERLAAVLTKLLAQ
;
A
#
# COMPACT_ATOMS: atom_id res chain seq x y z
N MET A 1 9.02 12.69 1.76
CA MET A 1 10.37 12.31 1.29
C MET A 1 10.25 12.09 -0.21
N HIS A 2 10.65 13.09 -0.99
CA HIS A 2 10.31 13.20 -2.42
C HIS A 2 10.98 12.10 -3.28
N GLU A 3 12.18 11.66 -2.89
CA GLU A 3 12.94 10.63 -3.60
C GLU A 3 12.12 9.34 -3.81
N PHE A 4 11.47 8.82 -2.77
CA PHE A 4 10.74 7.55 -2.85
C PHE A 4 9.37 7.64 -3.56
N GLY A 5 8.86 8.85 -3.81
CA GLY A 5 7.66 9.05 -4.64
C GLY A 5 7.98 9.25 -6.13
N THR A 6 9.19 9.72 -6.43
CA THR A 6 9.57 10.07 -7.81
C THR A 6 10.18 8.93 -8.59
N ARG A 7 10.78 7.94 -7.93
CA ARG A 7 11.44 6.81 -8.60
C ARG A 7 11.29 5.49 -7.83
N PRO A 8 11.45 4.34 -8.50
CA PRO A 8 11.52 3.05 -7.83
C PRO A 8 12.66 2.99 -6.80
N LEU A 9 12.49 2.17 -5.76
CA LEU A 9 13.51 2.00 -4.71
C LEU A 9 14.86 1.55 -5.28
N SER A 10 14.85 0.75 -6.34
CA SER A 10 16.06 0.29 -7.04
C SER A 10 16.89 1.42 -7.66
N GLU A 11 16.29 2.59 -7.88
CA GLU A 11 16.92 3.77 -8.49
C GLU A 11 17.09 4.92 -7.48
N ALA A 12 16.58 4.75 -6.25
CA ALA A 12 16.69 5.72 -5.17
C ALA A 12 18.14 5.90 -4.73
N GLN A 13 18.48 7.12 -4.32
CA GLN A 13 19.81 7.46 -3.84
C GLN A 13 19.75 8.21 -2.51
N VAL A 14 20.76 7.99 -1.66
CA VAL A 14 20.91 8.72 -0.38
C VAL A 14 21.18 10.21 -0.62
N ALA A 15 21.87 10.56 -1.72
CA ALA A 15 22.29 11.93 -1.98
C ALA A 15 21.12 12.93 -2.12
N PRO A 16 20.07 12.67 -2.93
CA PRO A 16 18.86 13.50 -2.95
C PRO A 16 18.20 13.63 -1.58
N ILE A 17 18.08 12.54 -0.82
CA ILE A 17 17.41 12.52 0.51
C ILE A 17 18.11 13.46 1.49
N VAL A 18 19.44 13.32 1.63
CA VAL A 18 20.19 14.13 2.60
C VAL A 18 20.28 15.60 2.18
N LYS A 19 20.25 15.86 0.86
CA LYS A 19 20.17 17.22 0.29
C LYS A 19 18.81 17.86 0.62
N GLU A 20 17.70 17.16 0.42
CA GLU A 20 16.35 17.62 0.77
C GLU A 20 16.22 17.88 2.27
N ALA A 21 16.72 16.95 3.10
CA ALA A 21 16.67 17.05 4.56
C ALA A 21 17.68 18.04 5.17
N LYS A 22 18.60 18.60 4.37
CA LYS A 22 19.69 19.50 4.81
C LYS A 22 20.55 18.88 5.92
N ILE A 23 20.88 17.60 5.79
CA ILE A 23 21.75 16.87 6.72
C ILE A 23 23.01 16.36 6.02
N ALA A 24 24.06 16.07 6.79
CA ALA A 24 25.24 15.40 6.27
C ALA A 24 24.93 13.93 5.91
N ARG A 25 25.62 13.39 4.90
CA ARG A 25 25.46 11.98 4.49
C ARG A 25 25.70 11.01 5.65
N GLY A 26 26.66 11.29 6.53
CA GLY A 26 26.92 10.47 7.71
C GLY A 26 25.76 10.42 8.72
N SER A 27 24.90 11.45 8.75
CA SER A 27 23.72 11.46 9.62
C SER A 27 22.66 10.47 9.17
N PHE A 28 22.54 10.20 7.86
CA PHE A 28 21.62 9.19 7.33
C PHE A 28 21.90 7.81 7.95
N TYR A 29 23.17 7.39 7.93
CA TYR A 29 23.60 6.09 8.43
C TYR A 29 23.62 5.98 9.97
N LYS A 30 23.25 7.05 10.69
CA LYS A 30 22.95 6.94 12.13
C LYS A 30 21.54 6.45 12.42
N TYR A 31 20.62 6.64 11.47
CA TYR A 31 19.20 6.32 11.63
C TYR A 31 18.76 5.12 10.80
N PHE A 32 19.41 4.89 9.65
CA PHE A 32 19.04 3.84 8.72
C PHE A 32 20.27 3.04 8.30
N GLU A 33 20.13 1.72 8.25
CA GLU A 33 21.20 0.83 7.78
C GLU A 33 21.48 1.05 6.28
N ASP A 34 20.41 1.15 5.49
CA ASP A 34 20.48 1.38 4.06
C ASP A 34 19.23 2.12 3.53
N LEU A 35 19.08 2.18 2.19
CA LEU A 35 17.92 2.78 1.54
C LEU A 35 16.63 1.99 1.76
N THR A 36 16.72 0.67 1.88
CA THR A 36 15.56 -0.21 2.09
C THR A 36 14.99 0.03 3.48
N ASP A 37 15.82 0.14 4.50
CA ASP A 37 15.40 0.46 5.87
C ASP A 37 14.71 1.84 5.94
N ALA A 38 15.35 2.87 5.35
CA ALA A 38 14.75 4.20 5.24
C ALA A 38 13.41 4.19 4.50
N TYR A 39 13.34 3.46 3.38
CA TYR A 39 12.11 3.30 2.60
C TYR A 39 11.02 2.62 3.42
N GLN A 40 11.33 1.48 4.04
CA GLN A 40 10.38 0.73 4.84
C GLN A 40 9.86 1.58 6.00
N TYR A 41 10.72 2.32 6.69
CA TYR A 41 10.34 3.23 7.77
C TYR A 41 9.32 4.28 7.29
N VAL A 42 9.62 4.98 6.20
CA VAL A 42 8.72 6.00 5.62
C VAL A 42 7.42 5.38 5.12
N TYR A 43 7.49 4.24 4.44
CA TYR A 43 6.31 3.52 3.97
C TYR A 43 5.40 3.10 5.12
N GLY A 44 5.97 2.67 6.25
CA GLY A 44 5.21 2.36 7.46
C GLY A 44 4.54 3.58 8.09
N ILE A 45 5.15 4.77 8.01
CA ILE A 45 4.48 6.02 8.41
C ILE A 45 3.29 6.30 7.49
N ALA A 46 3.50 6.22 6.17
CA ALA A 46 2.46 6.46 5.18
C ALA A 46 1.26 5.52 5.38
N LEU A 47 1.50 4.21 5.52
CA LEU A 47 0.43 3.25 5.77
C LEU A 47 -0.32 3.51 7.07
N ARG A 48 0.37 3.88 8.15
CA ARG A 48 -0.32 4.25 9.40
C ARG A 48 -1.19 5.48 9.25
N GLU A 49 -0.83 6.41 8.37
CA GLU A 49 -1.63 7.60 8.09
C GLU A 49 -2.84 7.30 7.21
N ILE A 50 -2.63 6.54 6.13
CA ILE A 50 -3.67 6.14 5.16
C ILE A 50 -4.64 5.10 5.74
N HIS A 51 -4.22 4.31 6.73
CA HIS A 51 -5.12 3.38 7.42
C HIS A 51 -5.81 4.00 8.63
N LYS A 52 -5.69 5.31 8.90
CA LYS A 52 -6.43 5.96 9.99
C LYS A 52 -7.94 5.84 9.71
N GLY A 53 -8.60 4.95 10.44
CA GLY A 53 -10.04 4.72 10.30
C GLY A 53 -10.44 3.66 9.26
N ILE A 54 -9.47 3.08 8.54
CA ILE A 54 -9.72 1.85 7.76
C ILE A 54 -9.62 0.69 8.75
N ARG A 55 -10.77 0.20 9.20
CA ARG A 55 -10.83 -1.04 9.98
C ARG A 55 -10.81 -2.21 9.00
N PRO A 56 -9.93 -3.21 9.18
CA PRO A 56 -10.14 -4.49 8.52
C PRO A 56 -11.55 -4.98 8.89
N PRO A 57 -12.25 -5.70 8.00
CA PRO A 57 -13.49 -6.34 8.39
C PRO A 57 -13.19 -7.17 9.64
N ASP A 58 -14.09 -7.15 10.62
CA ASP A 58 -13.98 -8.04 11.78
C ASP A 58 -13.78 -9.48 11.28
N ARG A 59 -13.27 -10.38 12.12
CA ARG A 59 -12.94 -11.79 11.78
C ARG A 59 -14.12 -12.64 11.20
N GLY A 60 -15.28 -12.03 10.92
CA GLY A 60 -16.38 -12.61 10.14
C GLY A 60 -16.32 -12.29 8.64
N HIS A 61 -17.33 -12.77 7.91
CA HIS A 61 -17.51 -12.49 6.48
C HIS A 61 -17.98 -11.04 6.29
N GLY A 62 -17.07 -10.14 5.93
CA GLY A 62 -17.45 -8.77 5.55
C GLY A 62 -18.44 -8.80 4.38
N GLN A 63 -19.34 -7.83 4.31
CA GLN A 63 -20.20 -7.68 3.14
C GLN A 63 -19.38 -7.15 1.96
N VAL A 64 -19.83 -7.41 0.74
CA VAL A 64 -19.20 -6.88 -0.49
C VAL A 64 -18.98 -5.36 -0.38
N SER A 65 -19.98 -4.63 0.16
CA SER A 65 -19.90 -3.19 0.40
C SER A 65 -18.73 -2.77 1.29
N ASP A 66 -18.37 -3.58 2.27
CA ASP A 66 -17.30 -3.26 3.22
C ASP A 66 -15.94 -3.30 2.54
N TYR A 67 -15.72 -4.24 1.61
CA TYR A 67 -14.50 -4.33 0.83
C TYR A 67 -14.41 -3.23 -0.22
N LEU A 68 -15.52 -2.88 -0.88
CA LEU A 68 -15.55 -1.75 -1.81
C LEU A 68 -15.25 -0.44 -1.10
N ALA A 69 -15.84 -0.22 0.07
CA ALA A 69 -15.57 0.95 0.90
C ALA A 69 -14.10 1.00 1.33
N GLN A 70 -13.49 -0.13 1.69
CA GLN A 70 -12.05 -0.18 2.00
C GLN A 70 -11.18 0.24 0.82
N VAL A 71 -11.45 -0.27 -0.39
CA VAL A 71 -10.70 0.12 -1.59
C VAL A 71 -10.83 1.61 -1.84
N THR A 72 -12.05 2.14 -1.87
CA THR A 72 -12.30 3.57 -2.13
C THR A 72 -11.66 4.44 -1.05
N ASN A 73 -11.84 4.11 0.24
CA ASN A 73 -11.23 4.85 1.34
C ASN A 73 -9.70 4.83 1.28
N PHE A 74 -9.09 3.68 0.94
CA PHE A 74 -7.65 3.59 0.79
C PHE A 74 -7.14 4.50 -0.34
N LEU A 75 -7.80 4.49 -1.50
CA LEU A 75 -7.45 5.32 -2.65
C LEU A 75 -7.59 6.81 -2.29
N ASP A 76 -8.73 7.20 -1.71
CA ASP A 76 -9.00 8.58 -1.32
C ASP A 76 -8.02 9.08 -0.26
N GLN A 77 -7.79 8.29 0.80
CA GLN A 77 -6.83 8.64 1.85
C GLN A 77 -5.40 8.66 1.32
N SER A 78 -5.04 7.79 0.37
CA SER A 78 -3.74 7.86 -0.30
C SER A 78 -3.57 9.17 -1.04
N HIS A 79 -4.57 9.59 -1.81
CA HIS A 79 -4.57 10.87 -2.55
C HIS A 79 -4.54 12.10 -1.64
N GLN A 80 -5.22 12.04 -0.49
CA GLN A 80 -5.27 13.13 0.48
C GLN A 80 -4.04 13.19 1.37
N SER A 81 -3.38 12.04 1.60
CA SER A 81 -2.10 11.96 2.27
C SER A 81 -1.02 12.47 1.32
N GLY A 82 -0.04 13.23 1.80
CA GLY A 82 1.11 13.64 0.97
C GLY A 82 1.99 12.47 0.48
N TYR A 83 1.52 11.22 0.55
CA TYR A 83 2.21 9.99 0.22
C TYR A 83 1.66 9.27 -1.01
N TYR A 84 0.70 9.85 -1.76
CA TYR A 84 0.15 9.19 -2.95
C TYR A 84 1.24 8.64 -3.89
N ASP A 85 2.24 9.46 -4.22
CA ASP A 85 3.33 9.06 -5.11
C ASP A 85 4.16 7.91 -4.51
N LEU A 86 4.41 7.93 -3.19
CA LEU A 86 5.11 6.84 -2.51
C LEU A 86 4.31 5.53 -2.59
N ILE A 87 3.00 5.58 -2.35
CA ILE A 87 2.11 4.42 -2.43
C ILE A 87 2.06 3.90 -3.87
N ARG A 88 1.97 4.80 -4.85
CA ARG A 88 2.01 4.45 -6.26
C ARG A 88 3.32 3.76 -6.64
N GLN A 89 4.48 4.30 -6.24
CA GLN A 89 5.77 3.64 -6.46
C GLN A 89 5.83 2.27 -5.80
N HIS A 90 5.28 2.15 -4.57
CA HIS A 90 5.22 0.88 -3.88
C HIS A 90 4.47 -0.19 -4.67
N LEU A 91 3.20 0.09 -4.98
CA LEU A 91 2.28 -0.84 -5.63
C LEU A 91 2.71 -1.21 -7.05
N LEU A 92 3.35 -0.30 -7.77
CA LEU A 92 3.70 -0.53 -9.17
C LEU A 92 5.11 -1.10 -9.38
N HIS A 93 6.05 -0.85 -8.46
CA HIS A 93 7.47 -1.13 -8.70
C HIS A 93 8.21 -1.79 -7.54
N ASN A 94 7.82 -1.54 -6.29
CA ASN A 94 8.64 -1.93 -5.14
C ASN A 94 8.11 -3.14 -4.35
N GLU A 95 6.80 -3.40 -4.35
CA GLU A 95 6.21 -4.42 -3.44
C GLU A 95 6.84 -5.80 -3.60
N GLU A 96 7.15 -6.21 -4.83
CA GLU A 96 7.69 -7.55 -5.14
C GLU A 96 9.17 -7.70 -4.79
N ARG A 97 9.86 -6.58 -4.57
CA ARG A 97 11.32 -6.52 -4.36
C ARG A 97 11.70 -6.21 -2.93
N ILE A 98 10.74 -5.77 -2.11
CA ILE A 98 10.96 -5.45 -0.71
C ILE A 98 10.62 -6.69 0.12
N PRO A 99 11.54 -7.18 0.97
CA PRO A 99 11.22 -8.27 1.86
C PRO A 99 10.06 -7.84 2.77
N PRO A 100 9.02 -8.69 2.94
CA PRO A 100 7.96 -8.38 3.88
C PRO A 100 8.59 -8.16 5.26
N ARG A 101 8.11 -7.15 5.99
CA ARG A 101 8.56 -7.03 7.39
C ARG A 101 8.19 -8.33 8.10
N PRO A 102 9.05 -8.85 9.01
CA PRO A 102 8.76 -10.05 9.80
C PRO A 102 7.47 -9.98 10.65
N GLN A 103 6.76 -8.84 10.65
CA GLN A 103 5.53 -8.62 11.40
C GLN A 103 4.30 -8.90 10.54
N ALA A 104 3.71 -10.07 10.80
CA ALA A 104 2.30 -10.41 10.70
C ALA A 104 1.68 -10.64 9.32
N VAL A 105 1.92 -11.82 8.75
CA VAL A 105 0.77 -12.59 8.24
C VAL A 105 0.34 -13.48 9.40
N PRO A 106 -0.82 -13.22 10.06
CA PRO A 106 -1.41 -14.23 10.94
C PRO A 106 -1.59 -15.49 10.09
N MET A 107 -0.95 -16.58 10.50
CA MET A 107 -0.82 -17.82 9.73
C MET A 107 -2.14 -18.61 9.57
N GLU A 108 -3.29 -17.94 9.71
CA GLU A 108 -4.63 -18.54 9.81
C GLU A 108 -5.66 -17.65 9.09
N LEU A 109 -5.43 -17.31 7.81
CA LEU A 109 -6.50 -16.78 6.96
C LEU A 109 -7.25 -17.95 6.32
N SER A 110 -8.59 -17.94 6.37
CA SER A 110 -9.37 -18.89 5.59
C SER A 110 -9.06 -18.73 4.09
N PRO A 111 -9.16 -19.78 3.27
CA PRO A 111 -8.93 -19.67 1.82
C PRO A 111 -9.78 -18.57 1.17
N GLN A 112 -11.01 -18.37 1.66
CA GLN A 112 -11.90 -17.31 1.22
C GLN A 112 -11.34 -15.92 1.58
N ASN A 113 -10.94 -15.69 2.83
CA ASN A 113 -10.37 -14.39 3.25
C ASN A 113 -9.04 -14.08 2.56
N TRP A 114 -8.22 -15.11 2.30
CA TRP A 114 -7.01 -14.96 1.49
C TRP A 114 -7.36 -14.52 0.06
N ALA A 115 -8.31 -15.19 -0.60
CA ALA A 115 -8.74 -14.84 -1.96
C ALA A 115 -9.31 -13.41 -2.02
N VAL A 116 -10.13 -13.01 -1.04
CA VAL A 116 -10.63 -11.63 -0.92
C VAL A 116 -9.46 -10.64 -0.81
N GLY A 117 -8.49 -10.90 0.07
CA GLY A 117 -7.33 -10.04 0.24
C GLY A 117 -6.52 -9.86 -1.05
N VAL A 118 -6.28 -10.93 -1.80
CA VAL A 118 -5.60 -10.89 -3.09
C VAL A 118 -6.38 -10.06 -4.12
N LEU A 119 -7.70 -10.26 -4.21
CA LEU A 119 -8.56 -9.55 -5.15
C LEU A 119 -8.65 -8.05 -4.83
N VAL A 120 -8.77 -7.70 -3.55
CA VAL A 120 -8.79 -6.30 -3.06
C VAL A 120 -7.45 -5.62 -3.37
N HIS A 121 -6.33 -6.24 -2.99
CA HIS A 121 -4.98 -5.70 -3.27
C HIS A 121 -4.75 -5.49 -4.77
N THR A 122 -5.12 -6.49 -5.59
CA THR A 122 -5.00 -6.40 -7.05
C THR A 122 -5.85 -5.27 -7.61
N THR A 123 -7.07 -5.10 -7.11
CA THR A 123 -7.96 -4.02 -7.55
C THR A 123 -7.38 -2.64 -7.22
N ILE A 124 -6.81 -2.47 -6.02
CA ILE A 124 -6.12 -1.23 -5.62
C ILE A 124 -4.97 -0.92 -6.60
N LYS A 125 -4.11 -1.91 -6.88
CA LYS A 125 -2.99 -1.74 -7.84
C LYS A 125 -3.47 -1.29 -9.21
N GLU A 126 -4.55 -1.90 -9.71
CA GLU A 126 -5.11 -1.52 -11.00
C GLU A 126 -5.74 -0.13 -11.00
N CYS A 127 -6.42 0.28 -9.94
CA CYS A 127 -6.96 1.64 -9.81
C CYS A 127 -5.85 2.68 -9.78
N VAL A 128 -4.76 2.41 -9.05
CA VAL A 128 -3.58 3.29 -9.02
C VAL A 128 -2.88 3.37 -10.38
N ARG A 129 -2.86 2.28 -11.15
CA ARG A 129 -2.27 2.24 -12.50
C ARG A 129 -3.09 3.06 -13.50
N GLU A 130 -4.40 2.85 -13.52
CA GLU A 130 -5.33 3.51 -14.46
C GLU A 130 -6.55 4.08 -13.70
N PRO A 131 -6.44 5.29 -13.11
CA PRO A 131 -7.49 5.87 -12.27
C PRO A 131 -8.83 6.10 -12.99
N LYS A 132 -8.79 6.30 -14.31
CA LYS A 132 -9.99 6.55 -15.13
C LYS A 132 -10.96 5.36 -15.14
N ASP A 133 -10.46 4.14 -14.93
CA ASP A 133 -11.26 2.91 -14.97
C ASP A 133 -11.65 2.42 -13.57
N GLN A 134 -11.47 3.24 -12.53
CA GLN A 134 -11.74 2.84 -11.14
C GLN A 134 -13.15 2.30 -10.94
N ALA A 135 -14.17 2.93 -11.55
CA ALA A 135 -15.55 2.48 -11.44
C ALA A 135 -15.75 1.06 -11.99
N ALA A 136 -15.22 0.78 -13.18
CA ALA A 136 -15.32 -0.54 -13.81
C ALA A 136 -14.57 -1.62 -13.01
N LYS A 137 -13.44 -1.27 -12.38
CA LYS A 137 -12.67 -2.19 -11.52
C LYS A 137 -13.39 -2.51 -10.22
N LEU A 138 -14.02 -1.51 -9.60
CA LEU A 138 -14.85 -1.70 -8.41
C LEU A 138 -16.09 -2.55 -8.73
N GLU A 139 -16.71 -2.36 -9.89
CA GLU A 139 -17.82 -3.20 -10.36
C GLU A 139 -17.38 -4.66 -10.55
N ARG A 140 -16.22 -4.87 -11.20
CA ARG A 140 -15.63 -6.21 -11.36
C ARG A 140 -15.32 -6.87 -10.02
N LEU A 141 -14.76 -6.11 -9.07
CA LEU A 141 -14.51 -6.59 -7.71
C LEU A 141 -15.82 -6.96 -7.00
N ALA A 142 -16.86 -6.12 -7.10
CA ALA A 142 -18.16 -6.41 -6.53
C ALA A 142 -18.73 -7.72 -7.05
N ALA A 143 -18.73 -7.91 -8.38
CA ALA A 143 -19.27 -9.10 -9.03
C ALA A 143 -18.58 -10.40 -8.60
N VAL A 144 -17.24 -10.39 -8.45
CA VAL A 144 -16.50 -11.58 -7.98
C VAL A 144 -16.70 -11.82 -6.49
N LEU A 145 -16.73 -10.78 -5.67
CA LEU A 145 -16.93 -10.93 -4.22
C LEU A 145 -18.35 -11.39 -3.89
N THR A 146 -19.37 -10.95 -4.63
CA THR A 146 -20.74 -11.48 -4.47
C THR A 146 -20.80 -12.99 -4.66
N LYS A 147 -20.07 -13.53 -5.65
CA LYS A 147 -20.01 -14.98 -5.87
C LYS A 147 -19.17 -15.70 -4.82
N LEU A 148 -18.05 -15.09 -4.43
CA LEU A 148 -17.10 -15.69 -3.48
C LEU A 148 -17.66 -15.74 -2.06
N LEU A 149 -18.52 -14.78 -1.69
CA LEU A 149 -19.11 -14.64 -0.36
C LEU A 149 -20.56 -15.17 -0.27
N ALA A 150 -21.13 -15.62 -1.39
CA ALA A 150 -22.38 -16.36 -1.38
C ALA A 150 -22.18 -17.67 -0.61
N GLN A 151 -22.98 -17.87 0.44
CA GLN A 151 -23.03 -19.12 1.20
C GLN A 151 -23.78 -20.20 0.43
#